data_AF-A0A7W0JEA1-F1
#
_entry.id   AF-A0A7W0JEA1-F1
#
_cell.length_a   1.000
_cell.length_b   1.000
_cell.length_c   1.000
_cell.angle_alpha   90.00
_cell.angle_beta   90.00
_cell.angle_gamma   90.00
#
_symmetry.space_group_name_H-M   'P 1'
#
loop_
_entity.id
_entity.type
_entity.pdbx_description
1 polymer ?
#
loop_
_entity_poly.entity_id
_entity_poly.type
_entity_poly.pdbx_seq_one_letter_code
_entity_poly.pdbx_strand_id
1 'polypeptide(L)'
;MKVKKIKTRFFTLIEMMIVLSIISLLLGVLGYRYASTLDEGKAFKTKFAMERLSGILNLKSADDPSFLSNIPGQWLDVATNSPLVNNVDSITRDGWGNLFEVNLSQDGSIEIHSKKYEDYLKNNRQSLFNNSGSRQ
;
A
#
# COMPACT_ATOMS: atom_id res chain seq x y z
N MET A 1 3.89 -70.78 -22.89
CA MET A 1 3.34 -69.41 -22.93
C MET A 1 4.40 -68.45 -22.38
N LYS A 2 5.08 -67.65 -23.24
CA LYS A 2 6.18 -66.77 -22.79
C LYS A 2 5.61 -65.45 -22.29
N VAL A 3 5.69 -65.22 -20.98
CA VAL A 3 5.27 -63.96 -20.35
C VAL A 3 6.30 -62.87 -20.71
N LYS A 4 5.89 -61.89 -21.52
CA LYS A 4 6.71 -60.71 -21.82
C LYS A 4 6.81 -59.83 -20.58
N LYS A 5 8.00 -59.71 -20.00
CA LYS A 5 8.29 -58.73 -18.94
C LYS A 5 8.18 -57.31 -19.52
N ILE A 6 7.20 -56.53 -19.04
CA ILE A 6 7.07 -55.11 -19.35
C ILE A 6 8.23 -54.38 -18.65
N LYS A 7 9.16 -53.81 -19.42
CA LYS A 7 10.20 -52.92 -18.88
C LYS A 7 9.57 -51.57 -18.55
N THR A 8 9.23 -51.32 -17.29
CA THR A 8 8.83 -50.01 -16.80
C THR A 8 10.06 -49.11 -16.73
N ARG A 9 10.08 -48.03 -17.54
CA ARG A 9 11.13 -47.01 -17.46
C ARG A 9 10.84 -46.12 -16.25
N PHE A 10 11.63 -46.25 -15.19
CA PHE A 10 11.58 -45.40 -13.99
C PHE A 10 12.06 -43.96 -14.22
N PHE A 11 12.52 -43.64 -15.43
CA PHE A 11 13.07 -42.33 -15.78
C PHE A 11 12.03 -41.20 -15.61
N THR A 12 10.76 -41.47 -15.96
CA THR A 12 9.67 -40.49 -15.85
C THR A 12 9.35 -40.10 -14.40
N LEU A 13 9.55 -41.00 -13.45
CA LEU A 13 9.25 -40.75 -12.04
C LEU A 13 10.32 -39.84 -11.42
N ILE A 14 11.60 -40.14 -11.67
CA ILE A 14 12.72 -39.28 -11.24
C ILE A 14 12.64 -37.91 -11.92
N GLU A 15 12.33 -37.87 -13.22
CA GLU A 15 12.18 -36.62 -13.96
C GLU A 15 11.07 -35.73 -13.39
N MET A 16 9.90 -36.31 -13.08
CA MET A 16 8.81 -35.57 -12.46
C MET A 16 9.13 -35.14 -11.02
N MET A 17 9.86 -35.94 -10.25
CA MET A 17 10.31 -35.53 -8.90
C MET A 17 11.24 -34.33 -8.97
N ILE A 18 12.23 -34.33 -9.89
CA ILE A 18 13.17 -33.22 -10.07
C ILE A 18 12.43 -31.97 -10.52
N VAL A 19 11.51 -32.07 -11.48
CA VAL A 19 10.71 -30.92 -11.96
C VAL A 19 9.89 -30.30 -10.82
N LEU A 20 9.21 -31.11 -10.01
CA LEU A 20 8.43 -30.60 -8.88
C LEU A 20 9.31 -29.95 -7.81
N SER A 21 10.51 -30.49 -7.56
CA SER A 21 11.49 -29.87 -6.66
C SER A 21 11.99 -28.52 -7.17
N ILE A 22 12.30 -28.41 -8.47
CA ILE A 22 12.75 -27.15 -9.08
C ILE A 22 11.66 -26.07 -9.02
N ILE A 23 10.41 -26.41 -9.38
CA ILE A 23 9.29 -25.45 -9.33
C ILE A 23 9.04 -24.98 -7.89
N SER A 24 9.11 -25.89 -6.92
CA SER A 24 8.92 -25.55 -5.49
C SER A 24 10.00 -24.59 -4.98
N LEU A 25 11.27 -24.83 -5.35
CA LEU A 25 12.37 -23.92 -4.99
C LEU A 25 12.21 -22.53 -5.61
N LEU A 26 11.81 -22.46 -6.88
CA LEU A 26 11.57 -21.19 -7.57
C LEU A 26 10.42 -20.40 -6.93
N LEU A 27 9.29 -21.05 -6.63
CA LEU A 27 8.14 -20.42 -5.95
C LEU A 27 8.52 -19.88 -4.56
N GLY A 28 9.34 -20.62 -3.81
CA GLY A 28 9.83 -20.19 -2.49
C GLY A 28 10.65 -18.89 -2.55
N VAL A 29 11.55 -18.77 -3.53
CA VAL A 29 12.39 -17.56 -3.69
C VAL A 29 11.58 -16.36 -4.20
N LEU A 30 10.61 -16.59 -5.10
CA LEU A 30 9.76 -15.53 -5.64
C LEU A 30 8.83 -14.94 -4.57
N GLY A 31 8.25 -15.78 -3.71
CA GLY A 31 7.33 -15.32 -2.66
C GLY A 31 7.93 -14.26 -1.73
N TYR A 32 9.21 -14.38 -1.39
CA TYR A 32 9.91 -13.42 -0.54
C TYR A 32 10.00 -12.02 -1.18
N ARG A 33 10.19 -11.94 -2.50
CA ARG A 33 10.30 -10.65 -3.21
C ARG A 33 8.95 -9.97 -3.41
N TYR A 34 7.88 -10.73 -3.63
CA TYR A 34 6.53 -10.19 -3.83
C TYR A 34 5.95 -9.49 -2.60
N ALA A 35 6.33 -9.92 -1.39
CA ALA A 35 5.86 -9.25 -0.16
C ALA A 35 6.33 -7.79 -0.08
N SER A 36 7.58 -7.52 -0.46
CA SER A 36 8.16 -6.18 -0.42
C SER A 36 7.51 -5.22 -1.42
N THR A 37 7.25 -5.68 -2.65
CA THR A 37 6.60 -4.85 -3.69
C THR A 37 5.14 -4.57 -3.36
N LEU A 38 4.46 -5.49 -2.67
CA LEU A 38 3.08 -5.29 -2.21
C LEU A 38 3.02 -4.16 -1.17
N ASP A 39 3.96 -4.11 -0.23
CA ASP A 39 4.00 -3.07 0.80
C ASP A 39 4.39 -1.70 0.22
N GLU A 40 5.24 -1.66 -0.81
CA GLU A 40 5.51 -0.44 -1.58
C GLU A 40 4.26 0.08 -2.29
N GLY A 41 3.44 -0.82 -2.87
CA GLY A 41 2.15 -0.46 -3.46
C GLY A 41 1.16 0.13 -2.45
N LYS A 42 1.11 -0.41 -1.22
CA LYS A 42 0.29 0.14 -0.13
C LYS A 42 0.79 1.52 0.31
N ALA A 43 2.10 1.70 0.41
CA ALA A 43 2.71 3.00 0.73
C ALA A 43 2.38 4.06 -0.34
N PHE A 44 2.48 3.70 -1.62
CA PHE A 44 2.13 4.59 -2.73
C PHE A 44 0.64 4.97 -2.70
N LYS A 45 -0.26 3.99 -2.49
CA LYS A 45 -1.70 4.25 -2.35
C LYS A 45 -1.98 5.21 -1.21
N THR A 46 -1.31 5.03 -0.07
CA THR A 46 -1.46 5.89 1.11
C THR A 46 -1.01 7.32 0.81
N LYS A 47 0.17 7.49 0.20
CA LYS A 47 0.68 8.82 -0.19
C LYS A 47 -0.29 9.55 -1.13
N PHE A 48 -0.76 8.86 -2.16
CA PHE A 48 -1.70 9.45 -3.11
C PHE A 48 -3.05 9.80 -2.48
N ALA A 49 -3.54 8.99 -1.54
CA ALA A 49 -4.73 9.29 -0.76
C ALA A 49 -4.54 10.53 0.12
N MET A 50 -3.37 10.66 0.78
CA MET A 50 -3.03 11.84 1.58
C MET A 50 -2.96 13.12 0.74
N GLU A 51 -2.32 13.07 -0.43
CA GLU A 51 -2.24 14.22 -1.36
C GLU A 51 -3.65 14.64 -1.84
N ARG A 52 -4.51 13.68 -2.19
CA ARG A 52 -5.89 13.95 -2.58
C ARG A 52 -6.72 14.53 -1.44
N LEU A 53 -6.61 13.95 -0.25
CA LEU A 53 -7.32 14.43 0.94
C LEU A 53 -6.88 15.86 1.29
N SER A 54 -5.57 16.14 1.25
CA SER A 54 -5.04 17.50 1.43
C SER A 54 -5.60 18.47 0.40
N GLY A 55 -5.66 18.07 -0.88
CA GLY A 55 -6.26 18.90 -1.94
C GLY A 55 -7.74 19.21 -1.69
N ILE A 56 -8.54 18.23 -1.26
CA ILE A 56 -9.97 18.41 -0.95
C ILE A 56 -10.15 19.33 0.26
N LEU A 57 -9.37 19.12 1.32
CA LEU A 57 -9.46 19.94 2.54
C LEU A 57 -8.99 21.38 2.29
N ASN A 58 -7.94 21.57 1.49
CA ASN A 58 -7.47 22.89 1.09
C ASN A 58 -8.52 23.62 0.24
N LEU A 59 -9.14 22.94 -0.71
CA LEU A 59 -10.23 23.51 -1.52
C LEU A 59 -11.40 23.94 -0.61
N LYS A 60 -11.78 23.09 0.35
CA LYS A 60 -12.85 23.42 1.29
C LYS A 60 -12.49 24.60 2.21
N SER A 61 -11.23 24.68 2.65
CA SER A 61 -10.76 25.80 3.46
C SER A 61 -10.69 27.12 2.70
N ALA A 62 -10.49 27.08 1.38
CA ALA A 62 -10.56 28.24 0.51
C ALA A 62 -12.00 28.74 0.34
N ASP A 63 -12.98 27.82 0.29
CA ASP A 63 -14.40 28.15 0.22
C ASP A 63 -14.97 28.63 1.56
N ASP A 64 -14.54 28.03 2.68
CA ASP A 64 -14.98 28.39 4.03
C ASP A 64 -13.79 28.49 5.00
N PRO A 65 -13.29 29.71 5.27
CA PRO A 65 -12.16 29.95 6.18
C PRO A 65 -12.44 29.50 7.63
N SER A 66 -13.72 29.40 8.01
CA SER A 66 -14.16 28.99 9.35
C SER A 66 -13.95 27.50 9.59
N PHE A 67 -13.78 26.72 8.52
CA PHE A 67 -13.53 25.27 8.59
C PHE A 67 -12.16 24.94 9.20
N LEU A 68 -11.16 25.82 9.03
CA LEU A 68 -9.79 25.62 9.52
C LEU A 68 -9.71 25.38 11.03
N SER A 69 -10.62 25.97 11.81
CA SER A 69 -10.64 25.84 13.27
C SER A 69 -11.25 24.53 13.78
N ASN A 70 -12.00 23.79 12.94
CA ASN A 70 -12.72 22.56 13.32
C ASN A 70 -12.30 21.31 12.52
N ILE A 71 -11.16 21.36 11.82
CA ILE A 71 -10.66 20.29 10.96
C ILE A 71 -10.68 18.89 11.61
N PRO A 72 -10.21 18.68 12.85
CA PRO A 72 -10.11 17.33 13.43
C PRO A 72 -11.46 16.62 13.56
N GLY A 73 -12.55 17.37 13.70
CA GLY A 73 -13.90 16.84 13.90
C GLY A 73 -14.76 16.71 12.64
N GLN A 74 -14.46 17.48 11.58
CA GLN A 74 -15.36 17.61 10.41
C GLN A 74 -14.73 17.14 9.09
N TRP A 75 -13.44 16.81 9.06
CA TRP A 75 -12.76 16.39 7.84
C TRP A 75 -13.38 15.13 7.20
N LEU A 76 -13.90 14.22 8.02
CA LEU A 76 -14.52 12.97 7.54
C LEU A 76 -15.81 13.25 6.76
N ASP A 77 -16.62 14.20 7.22
CA ASP A 77 -17.86 14.60 6.56
C ASP A 77 -17.57 15.34 5.25
N VAL A 78 -16.53 16.16 5.22
CA VAL A 78 -16.10 16.86 4.00
C VAL A 78 -15.53 15.88 2.98
N ALA A 79 -14.74 14.90 3.41
CA ALA A 79 -14.21 13.86 2.53
C ALA A 79 -15.32 12.96 1.95
N THR A 80 -16.38 12.70 2.72
CA THR A 80 -17.50 11.84 2.30
C THR A 80 -18.47 12.56 1.36
N ASN A 81 -18.74 13.85 1.59
CA ASN A 81 -19.70 14.64 0.81
C ASN A 81 -19.09 15.35 -0.41
N SER A 82 -17.78 15.23 -0.63
CA SER A 82 -17.11 15.89 -1.74
C SER A 82 -17.44 15.21 -3.08
N PRO A 83 -17.95 15.95 -4.09
CA PRO A 83 -18.25 15.39 -5.42
C PRO A 83 -17.01 14.96 -6.19
N LEU A 84 -15.81 15.26 -5.68
CA LEU A 84 -14.52 14.86 -6.27
C LEU A 84 -14.10 13.44 -5.84
N VAL A 85 -14.90 12.76 -5.02
CA VAL A 85 -14.58 11.47 -4.42
C VAL A 85 -15.50 10.39 -4.98
N ASN A 86 -14.96 9.57 -5.89
CA ASN A 86 -15.68 8.40 -6.42
C ASN A 86 -15.80 7.26 -5.40
N ASN A 87 -14.87 7.19 -4.43
CA ASN A 87 -14.85 6.14 -3.41
C ASN A 87 -14.33 6.70 -2.08
N VAL A 88 -15.21 6.77 -1.08
CA VAL A 88 -14.93 7.37 0.23
C VAL A 88 -13.82 6.62 0.96
N ASP A 89 -13.87 5.28 0.97
CA ASP A 89 -12.85 4.45 1.65
C ASP A 89 -11.45 4.63 1.05
N SER A 90 -11.34 5.03 -0.22
CA SER A 90 -10.04 5.22 -0.87
C SER A 90 -9.30 6.48 -0.41
N ILE A 91 -10.00 7.38 0.29
CA ILE A 91 -9.48 8.68 0.73
C ILE A 91 -9.47 8.77 2.26
N THR A 92 -10.38 8.07 2.95
CA THR A 92 -10.42 8.06 4.42
C THR A 92 -9.48 7.03 5.04
N ARG A 93 -9.06 6.00 4.29
CA ARG A 93 -8.21 4.92 4.77
C ARG A 93 -6.87 4.83 4.05
N ASP A 94 -5.85 4.41 4.78
CA ASP A 94 -4.54 4.08 4.25
C ASP A 94 -4.53 2.75 3.47
N GLY A 95 -3.38 2.44 2.85
CA GLY A 95 -3.14 1.18 2.13
C GLY A 95 -3.18 -0.08 3.00
N TRP A 96 -3.25 0.07 4.33
CA TRP A 96 -3.35 -1.00 5.32
C TRP A 96 -4.75 -1.08 5.98
N GLY A 97 -5.68 -0.19 5.63
CA GLY A 97 -7.07 -0.17 6.08
C GLY A 97 -7.36 0.71 7.31
N ASN A 98 -6.37 1.43 7.84
CA ASN A 98 -6.55 2.32 9.00
C ASN A 98 -7.03 3.70 8.56
N LEU A 99 -7.78 4.38 9.43
CA LEU A 99 -8.22 5.76 9.22
C LEU A 99 -7.03 6.72 9.35
N PHE A 100 -7.03 7.77 8.54
CA PHE A 100 -6.06 8.87 8.67
C PHE A 100 -6.31 9.71 9.92
N GLU A 101 -5.24 10.24 10.50
CA GLU A 101 -5.30 11.24 11.57
C GLU A 101 -4.99 12.60 10.95
N VAL A 102 -5.96 13.52 10.95
CA VAL A 102 -5.80 14.87 10.38
C VAL A 102 -5.68 15.88 11.51
N ASN A 103 -4.53 16.54 11.58
CA ASN A 103 -4.24 17.58 12.58
C ASN A 103 -3.97 18.91 11.87
N LEU A 104 -4.27 20.00 12.57
CA LEU A 104 -3.86 21.34 12.15
C LEU A 104 -2.48 21.62 12.77
N SER A 105 -1.48 21.88 11.92
CA SER A 105 -0.16 22.30 12.39
C SER A 105 -0.20 23.75 12.87
N GLN A 106 0.78 24.15 13.70
CA GLN A 106 0.86 25.51 14.26
C GLN A 106 1.00 26.58 13.17
N ASP A 107 1.47 26.20 11.97
CA ASP A 107 1.65 27.08 10.81
C ASP A 107 0.38 27.23 9.95
N GLY A 108 -0.74 26.61 10.35
CA GLY A 108 -2.01 26.64 9.60
C GLY A 108 -2.07 25.67 8.41
N SER A 109 -1.06 24.81 8.25
CA SER A 109 -1.06 23.72 7.28
C SER A 109 -1.81 22.49 7.81
N ILE A 110 -2.48 21.78 6.91
CA ILE A 110 -3.21 20.54 7.21
C ILE A 110 -2.22 19.38 7.14
N GLU A 111 -1.91 18.77 8.28
CA GLU A 111 -1.02 17.61 8.37
C GLU A 111 -1.86 16.33 8.49
N ILE A 112 -1.60 15.37 7.58
CA ILE A 112 -2.30 14.09 7.53
C ILE A 112 -1.29 13.00 7.87
N HIS A 113 -1.55 12.29 8.96
CA HIS A 113 -0.68 11.23 9.47
C HIS A 113 -1.31 9.86 9.30
N SER A 114 -0.46 8.87 9.02
CA SER A 114 -0.79 7.45 9.13
C SER A 114 0.34 6.73 9.87
N LYS A 115 0.00 6.13 11.02
CA LYS A 115 0.94 5.37 11.86
C LYS A 115 1.67 4.29 11.06
N LYS A 116 0.96 3.58 10.17
CA LYS A 116 1.55 2.50 9.36
C LYS A 116 2.45 3.00 8.25
N TYR A 117 2.17 4.18 7.69
CA TYR A 117 3.04 4.80 6.71
C TYR A 117 4.37 5.25 7.32
N GLU A 118 4.32 5.84 8.51
CA GLU A 118 5.50 6.26 9.26
C GLU A 118 6.36 5.05 9.69
N ASP A 119 5.73 4.00 10.21
CA ASP A 119 6.38 2.73 10.51
C ASP A 119 7.07 2.14 9.27
N TYR A 120 6.40 2.21 8.11
CA TYR A 120 6.95 1.74 6.85
C TYR A 120 8.19 2.54 6.44
N LEU A 121 8.17 3.88 6.53
CA LEU A 121 9.30 4.74 6.21
C LEU A 121 10.51 4.47 7.13
N LYS A 122 10.28 4.29 8.43
CA LYS A 122 11.33 3.99 9.41
C LYS A 122 12.02 2.65 9.12
N ASN A 123 11.25 1.65 8.72
CA ASN A 123 11.74 0.30 8.44
C ASN A 123 12.34 0.16 7.04
N ASN A 124 11.91 0.98 6.06
CA ASN A 124 12.35 0.91 4.66
C ASN A 124 13.13 2.17 4.25
N ARG A 125 14.37 2.29 4.75
CA ARG A 125 15.30 3.41 4.44
C ARG A 125 15.62 3.57 2.94
N GLN A 126 15.45 2.52 2.14
CA GLN A 126 15.69 2.50 0.68
C GLN A 126 14.42 2.74 -0.16
N SER A 127 13.27 3.04 0.45
CA SER A 127 12.04 3.30 -0.31
C SER A 127 12.16 4.56 -1.18
N LEU A 128 11.44 4.57 -2.31
CA LEU A 128 11.38 5.70 -3.26
C LEU A 128 10.99 7.04 -2.61
N PHE A 129 10.41 7.00 -1.40
CA PHE A 129 9.85 8.17 -0.72
C PHE A 129 10.85 8.86 0.22
N ASN A 130 11.96 8.22 0.59
CA ASN A 130 12.95 8.80 1.50
C ASN A 130 13.89 9.82 0.80
N ASN A 131 13.92 9.82 -0.53
CA ASN A 131 14.81 10.68 -1.33
C ASN A 131 14.15 12.02 -1.75
N SER A 132 12.88 12.24 -1.39
CA SER A 132 12.17 13.49 -1.69
C SER A 132 12.31 14.57 -0.61
N GLY A 133 12.90 14.25 0.55
CA GLY A 133 13.07 15.19 1.68
C GLY A 133 14.42 15.92 1.75
N SER A 134 15.38 15.58 0.89
CA SER A 134 16.75 16.13 0.93
C SER A 134 17.06 17.10 -0.22
N ARG A 135 16.04 17.80 -0.71
CA ARG A 135 16.19 18.93 -1.65
C ARG A 135 15.35 20.11 -1.15
N GLN A 136 15.78 20.70 -0.04
CA GLN A 136 15.58 22.11 0.26
C GLN A 136 16.91 22.67 0.74
#